data_AF-A0A3D8K6T0-F1
#
_entry.id   AF-A0A3D8K6T0-F1
#
_cell.length_a   1.000
_cell.length_b   1.000
_cell.length_c   1.000
_cell.angle_alpha   90.00
_cell.angle_beta   90.00
_cell.angle_gamma   90.00
#
_symmetry.space_group_name_H-M   'P 1'
#
loop_
_entity.id
_entity.type
_entity.pdbx_description
1 polymer ?
#
loop_
_entity_poly.entity_id
_entity_poly.type
_entity_poly.pdbx_seq_one_letter_code
_entity_poly.pdbx_strand_id
1 'polypeptide(L)'
;MLLTAALCGPSAWADPPASGTVLIPDSTVEHPGDVGRKAHTNHLVLLHDKAQSVGTAPSGETPHSITTQVYALPDPSTSGTGSGTIVLVDAYDYPTAESDLNTFSSTFGLPQTCSSGAAQCFNFQRIYASGSQPQLNCGWGQEAALDIEWAHAMAPHANIVLVEAASSSFSDLFAAVDVAVNTIKQSGAGGEVSMSWGGSEFASESFYDSHFNPTGATVVFFASAGDTGGVNIYPSVSPDVVSAGGTTINRSTTGQFLSETGWSGSGGGASKYEPRPAWQKAISRIVGTRRGAPDFSFDADPNSGVSVYDTTSCQGYSGWMVFGGTSVASPSLAGIVNSAGKFHPSSTSELTTIYGNLGNALDFRDITSGKAGSNRAGPGWDFVTGVGSDQGLNGK
;
A
#
# COMPACT_ATOMS: atom_id res chain seq x y z
N MET A 1 -41.88 18.73 19.77
CA MET A 1 -41.31 18.98 18.44
C MET A 1 -40.20 20.01 18.60
N LEU A 2 -38.98 19.56 18.83
CA LEU A 2 -37.78 20.39 18.78
C LEU A 2 -36.59 19.45 18.56
N LEU A 3 -36.06 19.52 17.34
CA LEU A 3 -34.81 18.91 16.90
C LEU A 3 -33.66 19.66 17.55
N THR A 4 -32.78 18.97 18.27
CA THR A 4 -31.44 19.50 18.60
C THR A 4 -30.43 18.82 17.68
N ALA A 5 -29.94 19.59 16.72
CA ALA A 5 -28.78 19.27 15.91
C ALA A 5 -27.52 19.34 16.78
N ALA A 6 -26.74 18.25 16.80
CA ALA A 6 -25.39 18.25 17.34
C ALA A 6 -24.45 18.80 16.25
N LEU A 7 -23.86 19.96 16.52
CA LEU A 7 -22.80 20.56 15.71
C LEU A 7 -21.49 19.85 16.02
N CYS A 8 -20.93 19.12 15.05
CA CYS A 8 -19.51 18.73 15.06
C CYS A 8 -18.65 19.99 14.96
N GLY A 9 -17.75 20.17 15.93
CA GLY A 9 -16.74 21.23 15.89
C GLY A 9 -15.57 20.85 14.95
N PRO A 10 -14.82 21.83 14.41
CA PRO A 10 -13.65 21.58 13.59
C PRO A 10 -12.55 20.90 14.42
N SER A 11 -12.01 19.81 13.88
CA SER A 11 -10.89 19.04 14.42
C SER A 11 -9.66 19.93 14.64
N ALA A 12 -8.98 19.72 15.76
CA ALA A 12 -7.73 20.40 16.11
C ALA A 12 -6.60 19.82 15.24
N TRP A 13 -6.02 20.67 14.38
CA TRP A 13 -4.82 20.34 13.62
C TRP A 13 -3.61 20.61 14.50
N ALA A 14 -2.72 19.62 14.65
CA ALA A 14 -1.44 19.77 15.31
C ALA A 14 -0.50 20.67 14.48
N ASP A 15 0.41 21.37 15.17
CA ASP A 15 1.47 22.21 14.60
C ASP A 15 2.27 21.47 13.49
N PRO A 16 2.90 22.19 12.53
CA PRO A 16 3.73 21.57 11.49
C PRO A 16 4.80 20.66 12.12
N PRO A 17 5.09 19.48 11.54
CA PRO A 17 5.91 18.49 12.22
C PRO A 17 7.31 19.04 12.50
N ALA A 18 7.63 19.16 13.78
CA ALA A 18 9.00 19.27 14.24
C ALA A 18 9.79 18.05 13.73
N SER A 19 11.04 18.27 13.31
CA SER A 19 12.00 17.26 12.84
C SER A 19 11.93 15.96 13.66
N GLY A 20 11.18 14.97 13.19
CA GLY A 20 11.09 13.64 13.80
C GLY A 20 12.29 12.77 13.41
N THR A 21 12.46 11.65 14.12
CA THR A 21 13.43 10.62 13.75
C THR A 21 12.70 9.53 12.98
N VAL A 22 13.18 9.19 11.78
CA VAL A 22 12.67 8.03 11.03
C VAL A 22 13.31 6.77 11.61
N LEU A 23 12.46 5.89 12.15
CA LEU A 23 12.81 4.53 12.54
C LEU A 23 12.74 3.63 11.30
N ILE A 24 13.79 2.85 11.10
CA ILE A 24 13.86 1.79 10.09
C ILE A 24 13.71 0.46 10.85
N PRO A 25 12.57 -0.23 10.74
CA PRO A 25 12.36 -1.53 11.35
C PRO A 25 13.35 -2.57 10.85
N ASP A 26 13.72 -3.54 11.69
CA ASP A 26 14.68 -4.59 11.31
C ASP A 26 14.13 -5.46 10.17
N SER A 27 12.80 -5.56 10.03
CA SER A 27 12.14 -6.28 8.92
C SER A 27 12.34 -5.60 7.56
N THR A 28 12.64 -4.29 7.54
CA THR A 28 12.85 -3.47 6.33
C THR A 28 14.27 -3.59 5.77
N VAL A 29 15.20 -4.15 6.55
CA VAL A 29 16.63 -4.21 6.18
C VAL A 29 16.96 -5.49 5.43
N GLU A 30 17.34 -5.37 4.15
CA GLU A 30 17.89 -6.48 3.38
C GLU A 30 19.33 -6.81 3.82
N HIS A 31 19.63 -8.11 4.01
CA HIS A 31 21.00 -8.57 4.23
C HIS A 31 21.58 -9.24 2.97
N PRO A 32 22.91 -9.22 2.77
CA PRO A 32 23.54 -9.82 1.58
C PRO A 32 23.20 -11.30 1.33
N GLY A 33 22.83 -12.05 2.37
CA GLY A 33 22.46 -13.46 2.27
C GLY A 33 21.00 -13.71 1.85
N ASP A 34 20.18 -12.66 1.79
CA ASP A 34 18.73 -12.74 1.55
C ASP A 34 18.36 -12.62 0.08
N VAL A 35 19.24 -12.05 -0.76
CA VAL A 35 19.00 -11.83 -2.20
C VAL A 35 18.56 -13.13 -2.89
N GLY A 36 17.38 -13.11 -3.51
CA GLY A 36 16.79 -14.26 -4.18
C GLY A 36 16.23 -15.35 -3.26
N ARG A 37 16.13 -15.10 -1.95
CA ARG A 37 15.75 -16.09 -0.93
C ARG A 37 14.72 -15.59 0.06
N LYS A 38 14.80 -14.34 0.50
CA LYS A 38 13.88 -13.73 1.46
C LYS A 38 13.48 -12.34 1.00
N ALA A 39 12.33 -11.91 1.50
CA ALA A 39 11.84 -10.55 1.37
C ALA A 39 11.97 -9.77 2.68
N HIS A 40 11.80 -8.46 2.53
CA HIS A 40 11.82 -7.45 3.57
C HIS A 40 10.61 -6.54 3.37
N THR A 41 10.14 -5.95 4.47
CA THR A 41 9.05 -4.95 4.47
C THR A 41 9.53 -3.64 3.85
N ASN A 42 8.62 -2.77 3.42
CA ASN A 42 8.95 -1.46 2.83
C ASN A 42 8.21 -0.34 3.57
N HIS A 43 8.27 -0.41 4.91
CA HIS A 43 7.70 0.59 5.80
C HIS A 43 8.76 1.29 6.65
N LEU A 44 8.44 2.52 7.01
CA LEU A 44 9.24 3.43 7.82
C LEU A 44 8.32 4.10 8.83
N VAL A 45 8.81 4.36 10.04
CA VAL A 45 7.99 4.99 11.09
C VAL A 45 8.59 6.33 11.49
N LEU A 46 7.82 7.42 11.38
CA LEU A 46 8.23 8.73 11.87
C LEU A 46 7.89 8.89 13.35
N LEU A 47 8.92 9.12 14.16
CA LEU A 47 8.80 9.36 15.60
C LEU A 47 8.97 10.85 15.89
N HIS A 48 7.87 11.52 16.28
CA HIS A 48 7.89 12.94 16.66
C HIS A 48 8.43 13.19 18.08
N ASP A 49 8.29 12.23 19.00
CA ASP A 49 8.78 12.31 20.38
C ASP A 49 9.71 11.13 20.73
N LYS A 50 10.79 11.41 21.48
CA LYS A 50 11.75 10.41 21.98
C LYS A 50 11.23 9.60 23.18
N ALA A 51 10.05 9.92 23.71
CA ALA A 51 9.43 9.11 24.75
C ALA A 51 8.97 7.78 24.13
N GLN A 52 9.29 6.65 24.76
CA GLN A 52 8.93 5.29 24.34
C GLN A 52 7.43 4.98 24.51
N SER A 53 6.59 5.94 24.14
CA SER A 53 5.13 5.90 24.15
C SER A 53 4.65 6.85 23.04
N VAL A 54 4.11 6.32 21.94
CA VAL A 54 3.55 7.12 20.83
C VAL A 54 2.02 7.26 21.03
N GLY A 55 1.44 8.29 20.40
CA GLY A 55 0.31 9.08 20.91
C GLY A 55 -0.99 8.35 21.27
N THR A 56 -1.78 8.98 22.14
CA THR A 56 -3.16 8.56 22.44
C THR A 56 -4.15 8.88 21.31
N ALA A 57 -3.68 9.47 20.21
CA ALA A 57 -4.47 9.93 19.08
C ALA A 57 -3.63 9.90 17.79
N PRO A 58 -4.27 9.81 16.61
CA PRO A 58 -3.61 9.93 15.31
C PRO A 58 -2.84 11.25 15.15
N SER A 59 -1.70 11.21 14.45
CA SER A 59 -0.87 12.39 14.19
C SER A 59 -0.34 12.52 12.76
N GLY A 60 -0.57 11.53 11.91
CA GLY A 60 -0.27 11.57 10.48
C GLY A 60 -1.51 11.88 9.65
N GLU A 61 -1.43 11.63 8.35
CA GLU A 61 -2.57 11.67 7.45
C GLU A 61 -3.68 10.69 7.92
N THR A 62 -4.91 11.06 7.62
CA THR A 62 -6.13 10.31 7.96
C THR A 62 -6.80 9.80 6.68
N PRO A 63 -7.67 8.79 6.75
CA PRO A 63 -8.43 8.33 5.59
C PRO A 63 -9.16 9.48 4.87
N HIS A 64 -9.82 10.38 5.61
CA HIS A 64 -10.53 11.53 5.02
C HIS A 64 -9.58 12.54 4.36
N SER A 65 -8.45 12.85 5.00
CA SER A 65 -7.50 13.84 4.47
C SER A 65 -6.81 13.35 3.19
N ILE A 66 -6.54 12.06 3.07
CA ILE A 66 -6.00 11.44 1.86
C ILE A 66 -7.05 11.37 0.75
N THR A 67 -8.20 10.74 1.02
CA THR A 67 -9.23 10.49 0.00
C THR A 67 -9.79 11.77 -0.58
N THR A 68 -10.36 12.63 0.25
CA THR A 68 -11.16 13.78 -0.23
C THR A 68 -10.33 14.99 -0.60
N GLN A 69 -9.15 15.18 0.02
CA GLN A 69 -8.35 16.39 -0.17
C GLN A 69 -7.19 16.21 -1.15
N VAL A 70 -6.68 14.99 -1.32
CA VAL A 70 -5.47 14.72 -2.14
C VAL A 70 -5.84 13.95 -3.41
N TYR A 71 -6.53 12.83 -3.27
CA TYR A 71 -6.79 11.88 -4.37
C TYR A 71 -8.19 11.94 -4.98
N ALA A 72 -9.03 12.88 -4.54
CA ALA A 72 -10.38 13.07 -5.09
C ALA A 72 -11.26 11.80 -5.06
N LEU A 73 -11.06 10.98 -4.04
CA LEU A 73 -11.83 9.76 -3.77
C LEU A 73 -13.08 10.07 -2.93
N PRO A 74 -14.10 9.18 -2.93
CA PRO A 74 -15.23 9.29 -2.03
C PRO A 74 -14.78 9.33 -0.56
N ASP A 75 -15.52 10.08 0.27
CA ASP A 75 -15.29 10.09 1.71
C ASP A 75 -15.53 8.68 2.27
N PRO A 76 -14.53 8.03 2.89
CA PRO A 76 -14.61 6.62 3.26
C PRO A 76 -15.57 6.37 4.43
N SER A 77 -15.92 7.39 5.21
CA SER A 77 -16.85 7.27 6.35
C SER A 77 -18.33 7.41 5.95
N THR A 78 -18.63 7.96 4.77
CA THR A 78 -20.01 8.28 4.37
C THR A 78 -20.39 7.79 2.98
N SER A 79 -19.42 7.69 2.07
CA SER A 79 -19.62 7.37 0.65
C SER A 79 -18.57 6.41 0.10
N GLY A 80 -17.77 5.80 0.98
CA GLY A 80 -16.77 4.80 0.63
C GLY A 80 -17.38 3.62 -0.12
N THR A 81 -16.58 3.02 -0.98
CA THR A 81 -16.98 1.90 -1.84
C THR A 81 -16.10 0.67 -1.57
N GLY A 82 -16.14 -0.31 -2.47
CA GLY A 82 -15.49 -1.62 -2.29
C GLY A 82 -16.53 -2.73 -2.22
N SER A 83 -16.20 -3.89 -2.76
CA SER A 83 -17.14 -5.03 -2.78
C SER A 83 -16.50 -6.39 -3.02
N GLY A 84 -15.29 -6.42 -3.59
CA GLY A 84 -14.53 -7.64 -3.86
C GLY A 84 -13.80 -8.15 -2.62
N THR A 85 -12.67 -8.83 -2.85
CA THR A 85 -11.77 -9.27 -1.77
C THR A 85 -10.39 -8.66 -1.96
N ILE A 86 -9.86 -8.02 -0.93
CA ILE A 86 -8.46 -7.61 -0.88
C ILE A 86 -7.75 -8.57 0.06
N VAL A 87 -6.71 -9.21 -0.44
CA VAL A 87 -5.89 -10.13 0.35
C VAL A 87 -4.50 -9.53 0.54
N LEU A 88 -4.12 -9.34 1.79
CA LEU A 88 -2.83 -8.80 2.22
C LEU A 88 -1.94 -9.99 2.56
N VAL A 89 -0.76 -10.08 1.95
CA VAL A 89 0.18 -11.18 2.18
C VAL A 89 1.37 -10.66 2.97
N ASP A 90 1.47 -11.07 4.23
CA ASP A 90 2.54 -10.69 5.14
C ASP A 90 3.23 -11.94 5.72
N ALA A 91 4.49 -11.83 6.12
CA ALA A 91 5.15 -12.90 6.87
C ALA A 91 4.90 -12.77 8.37
N TYR A 92 4.94 -13.89 9.09
CA TYR A 92 4.82 -13.93 10.55
C TYR A 92 3.41 -13.57 11.08
N ASP A 93 3.20 -13.78 12.39
CA ASP A 93 1.89 -13.59 13.03
C ASP A 93 1.72 -12.15 13.52
N TYR A 94 0.59 -11.54 13.20
CA TYR A 94 0.10 -10.29 13.78
C TYR A 94 -1.11 -10.57 14.69
N PRO A 95 -0.88 -10.84 15.98
CA PRO A 95 -1.89 -11.40 16.86
C PRO A 95 -3.04 -10.43 17.15
N THR A 96 -2.79 -9.11 17.14
CA THR A 96 -3.76 -8.05 17.49
C THR A 96 -4.48 -7.44 16.28
N ALA A 97 -4.30 -7.99 15.08
CA ALA A 97 -4.83 -7.44 13.82
C ALA A 97 -6.28 -6.96 13.88
N GLU A 98 -7.20 -7.81 14.34
CA GLU A 98 -8.63 -7.46 14.36
C GLU A 98 -8.98 -6.40 15.41
N SER A 99 -8.35 -6.41 16.59
CA SER A 99 -8.62 -5.41 17.63
C SER A 99 -8.07 -4.04 17.24
N ASP A 100 -6.91 -4.02 16.60
CA ASP A 100 -6.25 -2.80 16.18
C ASP A 100 -6.99 -2.17 14.99
N LEU A 101 -7.34 -2.97 13.97
CA LEU A 101 -8.16 -2.55 12.83
C LEU A 101 -9.53 -2.00 13.27
N ASN A 102 -10.15 -2.59 14.31
CA ASN A 102 -11.40 -2.07 14.87
C ASN A 102 -11.23 -0.75 15.61
N THR A 103 -10.07 -0.51 16.25
CA THR A 103 -9.73 0.76 16.89
C THR A 103 -9.50 1.84 15.85
N PHE A 104 -8.75 1.52 14.79
CA PHE A 104 -8.56 2.39 13.64
C PHE A 104 -9.89 2.77 12.98
N SER A 105 -10.71 1.77 12.68
CA SER A 105 -12.02 1.97 12.03
C SER A 105 -12.94 2.85 12.87
N SER A 106 -13.04 2.58 14.18
CA SER A 106 -13.83 3.40 15.10
C SER A 106 -13.34 4.85 15.16
N THR A 107 -12.02 5.05 15.18
CA THR A 107 -11.40 6.38 15.26
C THR A 107 -11.71 7.23 14.02
N PHE A 108 -11.76 6.62 12.84
CA PHE A 108 -12.01 7.32 11.57
C PHE A 108 -13.43 7.18 11.02
N GLY A 109 -14.35 6.56 11.77
CA GLY A 109 -15.74 6.38 11.35
C GLY A 109 -15.93 5.42 10.18
N LEU A 110 -15.03 4.43 10.03
CA LEU A 110 -15.14 3.37 9.04
C LEU A 110 -15.95 2.18 9.60
N PRO A 111 -16.55 1.33 8.74
CA PRO A 111 -17.15 0.08 9.17
C PRO A 111 -16.15 -0.77 9.97
N GLN A 112 -16.61 -1.37 11.06
CA GLN A 112 -15.81 -2.28 11.87
C GLN A 112 -15.96 -3.72 11.37
N THR A 113 -15.17 -4.67 11.86
CA THR A 113 -15.32 -6.07 11.46
C THR A 113 -16.67 -6.63 11.93
N CYS A 114 -17.30 -7.52 11.16
CA CYS A 114 -18.61 -8.06 11.54
C CYS A 114 -18.60 -8.89 12.84
N SER A 115 -17.43 -9.39 13.25
CA SER A 115 -17.26 -10.08 14.53
C SER A 115 -17.38 -9.13 15.74
N SER A 116 -17.15 -7.83 15.55
CA SER A 116 -17.25 -6.81 16.61
C SER A 116 -18.69 -6.53 17.07
N GLY A 117 -19.69 -6.96 16.28
CA GLY A 117 -21.11 -6.67 16.52
C GLY A 117 -21.55 -5.26 16.11
N ALA A 118 -20.72 -4.51 15.37
CA ALA A 118 -21.06 -3.20 14.84
C ALA A 118 -22.23 -3.26 13.82
N ALA A 119 -23.04 -2.21 13.79
CA ALA A 119 -24.22 -2.13 12.91
C ALA A 119 -23.86 -1.99 11.42
N GLN A 120 -22.78 -1.27 11.12
CA GLN A 120 -22.14 -1.25 9.82
C GLN A 120 -20.84 -2.03 9.94
N CYS A 121 -20.70 -3.09 9.15
CA CYS A 121 -19.56 -3.97 9.24
C CYS A 121 -19.11 -4.52 7.89
N PHE A 122 -17.86 -5.00 7.86
CA PHE A 122 -17.26 -5.73 6.74
C PHE A 122 -16.67 -7.06 7.22
N ASN A 123 -16.41 -7.97 6.28
CA ASN A 123 -15.78 -9.24 6.61
C ASN A 123 -14.25 -9.08 6.69
N PHE A 124 -13.69 -9.43 7.84
CA PHE A 124 -12.25 -9.56 8.05
C PHE A 124 -11.93 -11.01 8.39
N GLN A 125 -10.85 -11.53 7.81
CA GLN A 125 -10.36 -12.86 8.15
C GLN A 125 -8.84 -12.88 8.21
N ARG A 126 -8.28 -13.60 9.19
CA ARG A 126 -6.87 -13.97 9.22
C ARG A 126 -6.71 -15.44 8.80
N ILE A 127 -5.76 -15.73 7.93
CA ILE A 127 -5.44 -17.08 7.42
C ILE A 127 -3.96 -17.33 7.60
N TYR A 128 -3.61 -18.49 8.17
CA TYR A 128 -2.22 -18.95 8.21
C TYR A 128 -1.92 -19.78 6.97
N ALA A 129 -1.01 -19.32 6.10
CA ALA A 129 -0.77 -19.95 4.80
C ALA A 129 -0.33 -21.42 4.91
N SER A 130 0.43 -21.77 5.95
CA SER A 130 0.88 -23.15 6.23
C SER A 130 -0.14 -24.01 6.97
N GLY A 131 -1.29 -23.45 7.35
CA GLY A 131 -2.29 -24.09 8.22
C GLY A 131 -1.93 -24.06 9.72
N SER A 132 -0.79 -23.51 10.10
CA SER A 132 -0.35 -23.34 11.49
C SER A 132 0.09 -21.91 11.77
N GLN A 133 -0.20 -21.42 12.97
CA GLN A 133 0.18 -20.06 13.41
C GLN A 133 1.71 -19.87 13.30
N PRO A 134 2.18 -18.88 12.54
CA PRO A 134 3.61 -18.58 12.46
C PRO A 134 4.12 -17.95 13.76
N GLN A 135 5.45 -17.78 13.85
CA GLN A 135 6.02 -17.02 14.97
C GLN A 135 5.66 -15.55 14.84
N LEU A 136 5.53 -14.84 15.99
CA LEU A 136 5.43 -13.39 16.02
C LEU A 136 6.75 -12.76 15.52
N ASN A 137 6.63 -11.74 14.67
CA ASN A 137 7.71 -10.80 14.39
C ASN A 137 7.12 -9.39 14.43
N CYS A 138 7.60 -8.54 15.35
CA CYS A 138 6.95 -7.25 15.57
C CYS A 138 7.06 -6.29 14.37
N GLY A 139 8.15 -6.34 13.59
CA GLY A 139 8.32 -5.47 12.42
C GLY A 139 7.36 -5.85 11.30
N TRP A 140 7.15 -7.14 11.09
CA TRP A 140 6.11 -7.62 10.17
C TRP A 140 4.70 -7.43 10.72
N GLY A 141 4.50 -7.45 12.05
CA GLY A 141 3.23 -7.08 12.67
C GLY A 141 2.87 -5.62 12.40
N GLN A 142 3.85 -4.71 12.48
CA GLN A 142 3.68 -3.30 12.10
C GLN A 142 3.31 -3.13 10.61
N GLU A 143 3.95 -3.91 9.73
CA GLU A 143 3.63 -3.93 8.29
C GLU A 143 2.19 -4.41 8.05
N ALA A 144 1.82 -5.55 8.64
CA ALA A 144 0.47 -6.09 8.54
C ALA A 144 -0.60 -5.11 9.09
N ALA A 145 -0.28 -4.34 10.15
CA ALA A 145 -1.15 -3.29 10.68
C ALA A 145 -1.37 -2.17 9.65
N LEU A 146 -0.28 -1.67 9.05
CA LEU A 146 -0.35 -0.67 7.98
C LEU A 146 -1.19 -1.19 6.80
N ASP A 147 -0.92 -2.41 6.35
CA ASP A 147 -1.55 -3.03 5.18
C ASP A 147 -3.06 -3.18 5.33
N ILE A 148 -3.52 -3.77 6.44
CA ILE A 148 -4.96 -4.00 6.65
C ILE A 148 -5.72 -2.68 6.86
N GLU A 149 -5.12 -1.71 7.57
CA GLU A 149 -5.78 -0.44 7.88
C GLU A 149 -5.95 0.43 6.64
N TRP A 150 -4.92 0.51 5.78
CA TRP A 150 -4.94 1.37 4.61
C TRP A 150 -5.62 0.76 3.39
N ALA A 151 -5.61 -0.57 3.25
CA ALA A 151 -6.52 -1.24 2.31
C ALA A 151 -7.99 -0.99 2.69
N HIS A 152 -8.34 -1.16 3.97
CA HIS A 152 -9.69 -0.92 4.47
C HIS A 152 -10.12 0.54 4.34
N ALA A 153 -9.22 1.50 4.63
CA ALA A 153 -9.49 2.92 4.47
C ALA A 153 -9.87 3.30 3.03
N MET A 154 -9.24 2.67 2.03
CA MET A 154 -9.49 2.95 0.61
C MET A 154 -10.66 2.14 0.02
N ALA A 155 -11.02 1.01 0.64
CA ALA A 155 -12.19 0.20 0.27
C ALA A 155 -13.00 -0.28 1.49
N PRO A 156 -13.74 0.62 2.17
CA PRO A 156 -14.38 0.33 3.46
C PRO A 156 -15.44 -0.78 3.44
N HIS A 157 -15.86 -1.23 2.26
CA HIS A 157 -16.86 -2.27 2.05
C HIS A 157 -16.30 -3.53 1.37
N ALA A 158 -15.01 -3.59 1.09
CA ALA A 158 -14.35 -4.81 0.62
C ALA A 158 -14.28 -5.86 1.74
N ASN A 159 -14.20 -7.13 1.35
CA ASN A 159 -13.73 -8.17 2.27
C ASN A 159 -12.21 -8.04 2.38
N ILE A 160 -11.68 -8.01 3.61
CA ILE A 160 -10.24 -7.96 3.86
C ILE A 160 -9.78 -9.30 4.42
N VAL A 161 -8.72 -9.85 3.83
CA VAL A 161 -8.11 -11.09 4.33
C VAL A 161 -6.63 -10.86 4.54
N LEU A 162 -6.14 -11.09 5.77
CA LEU A 162 -4.72 -11.14 6.07
C LEU A 162 -4.24 -12.59 5.94
N VAL A 163 -3.36 -12.88 4.99
CA VAL A 163 -2.70 -14.18 4.84
C VAL A 163 -1.28 -14.08 5.37
N GLU A 164 -1.01 -14.83 6.43
CA GLU A 164 0.28 -14.83 7.11
C GLU A 164 1.14 -16.02 6.67
N ALA A 165 2.28 -15.72 6.07
CA ALA A 165 3.29 -16.68 5.66
C ALA A 165 4.10 -17.20 6.85
N ALA A 166 4.62 -18.42 6.72
CA ALA A 166 5.39 -19.07 7.79
C ALA A 166 6.69 -18.33 8.15
N SER A 167 7.30 -17.65 7.17
CA SER A 167 8.47 -16.81 7.34
C SER A 167 8.58 -15.83 6.16
N SER A 168 9.57 -14.92 6.21
CA SER A 168 9.85 -14.01 5.09
C SER A 168 10.61 -14.66 3.93
N SER A 169 10.76 -15.99 3.90
CA SER A 169 11.34 -16.68 2.75
C SER A 169 10.44 -16.53 1.53
N PHE A 170 11.03 -16.38 0.34
CA PHE A 170 10.25 -16.33 -0.91
C PHE A 170 9.40 -17.58 -1.10
N SER A 171 9.89 -18.76 -0.68
CA SER A 171 9.09 -19.99 -0.75
C SER A 171 7.80 -19.89 0.08
N ASP A 172 7.87 -19.33 1.29
CA ASP A 172 6.70 -19.22 2.16
C ASP A 172 5.78 -18.08 1.72
N LEU A 173 6.34 -16.95 1.30
CA LEU A 173 5.58 -15.80 0.81
C LEU A 173 4.84 -16.12 -0.49
N PHE A 174 5.47 -16.77 -1.47
CA PHE A 174 4.77 -17.16 -2.69
C PHE A 174 3.75 -18.28 -2.46
N ALA A 175 3.98 -19.18 -1.49
CA ALA A 175 2.93 -20.11 -1.05
C ALA A 175 1.73 -19.37 -0.43
N ALA A 176 1.98 -18.28 0.32
CA ALA A 176 0.93 -17.41 0.84
C ALA A 176 0.20 -16.63 -0.27
N VAL A 177 0.91 -16.18 -1.32
CA VAL A 177 0.29 -15.62 -2.53
C VAL A 177 -0.64 -16.63 -3.20
N ASP A 178 -0.25 -17.90 -3.30
CA ASP A 178 -1.12 -18.94 -3.86
C ASP A 178 -2.39 -19.16 -3.00
N VAL A 179 -2.27 -19.07 -1.66
CA VAL A 179 -3.42 -19.09 -0.74
C VAL A 179 -4.32 -17.87 -0.96
N ALA A 180 -3.73 -16.69 -1.17
CA ALA A 180 -4.47 -15.46 -1.46
C ALA A 180 -5.29 -15.57 -2.75
N VAL A 181 -4.67 -16.06 -3.84
CA VAL A 181 -5.35 -16.33 -5.12
C VAL A 181 -6.52 -17.29 -4.94
N ASN A 182 -6.31 -18.38 -4.19
CA ASN A 182 -7.37 -19.36 -3.94
C ASN A 182 -8.51 -18.77 -3.10
N THR A 183 -8.20 -17.86 -2.18
CA THR A 183 -9.20 -17.16 -1.36
C THR A 183 -10.10 -16.27 -2.23
N ILE A 184 -9.51 -15.47 -3.12
CA ILE A 184 -10.27 -14.63 -4.07
C ILE A 184 -11.09 -15.49 -5.04
N LYS A 185 -10.51 -16.58 -5.54
CA LYS A 185 -11.22 -17.52 -6.42
C LYS A 185 -12.45 -18.13 -5.76
N GLN A 186 -12.39 -18.40 -4.46
CA GLN A 186 -13.52 -18.94 -3.69
C GLN A 186 -14.60 -17.89 -3.40
N SER A 187 -14.23 -16.61 -3.26
CA SER A 187 -15.22 -15.53 -3.11
C SER A 187 -16.00 -15.27 -4.40
N GLY A 188 -15.35 -15.47 -5.56
CA GLY A 188 -15.97 -15.41 -6.89
C GLY A 188 -16.29 -14.00 -7.41
N ALA A 189 -16.04 -12.97 -6.62
CA ALA A 189 -16.26 -11.56 -6.99
C ALA A 189 -15.07 -10.93 -7.75
N GLY A 190 -13.92 -11.60 -7.75
CA GLY A 190 -12.64 -10.98 -8.12
C GLY A 190 -12.04 -10.20 -6.96
N GLY A 191 -10.81 -9.73 -7.14
CA GLY A 191 -10.12 -9.03 -6.07
C GLY A 191 -8.66 -8.72 -6.34
N GLU A 192 -8.01 -8.25 -5.29
CA GLU A 192 -6.66 -7.72 -5.33
C GLU A 192 -5.79 -8.43 -4.29
N VAL A 193 -4.52 -8.66 -4.62
CA VAL A 193 -3.50 -9.12 -3.67
C VAL A 193 -2.50 -7.99 -3.47
N SER A 194 -2.28 -7.55 -2.24
CA SER A 194 -1.22 -6.60 -1.90
C SER A 194 -0.03 -7.34 -1.30
N MET A 195 1.17 -6.93 -1.71
CA MET A 195 2.45 -7.43 -1.23
C MET A 195 3.35 -6.25 -0.89
N SER A 196 3.31 -5.80 0.36
CA SER A 196 4.15 -4.73 0.90
C SER A 196 5.58 -5.18 1.24
N TRP A 197 6.13 -6.09 0.43
CA TRP A 197 7.43 -6.68 0.64
C TRP A 197 8.17 -6.91 -0.67
N GLY A 198 9.49 -7.03 -0.57
CA GLY A 198 10.32 -7.45 -1.68
C GLY A 198 11.79 -7.60 -1.30
N GLY A 199 12.61 -7.87 -2.31
CA GLY A 199 14.06 -7.93 -2.17
C GLY A 199 14.74 -7.48 -3.46
N SER A 200 16.07 -7.34 -3.41
CA SER A 200 16.87 -6.97 -4.58
C SER A 200 16.56 -7.88 -5.77
N GLU A 201 16.45 -7.28 -6.96
CA GLU A 201 16.30 -8.04 -8.21
C GLU A 201 17.41 -9.10 -8.36
N PHE A 202 17.06 -10.27 -8.88
CA PHE A 202 17.99 -11.40 -9.05
C PHE A 202 17.75 -12.16 -10.36
N ALA A 203 18.80 -12.81 -10.88
CA ALA A 203 18.82 -13.34 -12.24
C ALA A 203 17.74 -14.39 -12.59
N SER A 204 17.15 -15.02 -11.59
CA SER A 204 16.12 -16.05 -11.76
C SER A 204 14.76 -15.62 -11.22
N GLU A 205 14.51 -14.32 -11.07
CA GLU A 205 13.27 -13.80 -10.47
C GLU A 205 12.02 -14.15 -11.29
N SER A 206 12.10 -14.06 -12.63
CA SER A 206 11.05 -14.53 -13.56
C SER A 206 10.54 -15.96 -13.35
N PHE A 207 11.26 -16.81 -12.61
CA PHE A 207 10.74 -18.12 -12.20
C PHE A 207 9.47 -18.00 -11.34
N TYR A 208 9.40 -16.95 -10.52
CA TYR A 208 8.30 -16.73 -9.58
C TYR A 208 7.12 -15.98 -10.22
N ASP A 209 7.25 -15.43 -11.44
CA ASP A 209 6.15 -14.72 -12.11
C ASP A 209 4.89 -15.58 -12.30
N SER A 210 5.06 -16.91 -12.37
CA SER A 210 3.93 -17.84 -12.49
C SER A 210 2.92 -17.75 -11.32
N HIS A 211 3.33 -17.26 -10.15
CA HIS A 211 2.42 -16.98 -9.02
C HIS A 211 1.45 -15.81 -9.31
N PHE A 212 1.79 -14.93 -10.25
CA PHE A 212 1.01 -13.73 -10.61
C PHE A 212 0.17 -13.89 -11.88
N ASN A 213 0.21 -15.08 -12.49
CA ASN A 213 -0.61 -15.40 -13.66
C ASN A 213 -1.50 -16.64 -13.42
N PRO A 214 -2.37 -16.60 -12.40
CA PRO A 214 -3.20 -17.74 -12.04
C PRO A 214 -4.28 -18.03 -13.07
N THR A 215 -4.53 -19.30 -13.33
CA THR A 215 -5.62 -19.71 -14.24
C THR A 215 -6.98 -19.76 -13.54
N GLY A 216 -7.96 -19.10 -14.14
CA GLY A 216 -9.34 -19.11 -13.65
C GLY A 216 -9.54 -18.38 -12.32
N ALA A 217 -8.74 -17.35 -12.06
CA ALA A 217 -8.95 -16.39 -10.99
C ALA A 217 -8.92 -14.96 -11.58
N THR A 218 -9.81 -14.09 -11.11
CA THR A 218 -9.85 -12.66 -11.46
C THR A 218 -9.09 -11.92 -10.37
N VAL A 219 -7.79 -11.70 -10.57
CA VAL A 219 -6.90 -11.16 -9.53
C VAL A 219 -5.95 -10.12 -10.13
N VAL A 220 -5.83 -8.99 -9.45
CA VAL A 220 -4.78 -7.99 -9.71
C VAL A 220 -3.80 -8.00 -8.55
N PHE A 221 -2.50 -8.02 -8.85
CA PHE A 221 -1.43 -8.04 -7.85
C PHE A 221 -0.79 -6.67 -7.75
N PHE A 222 -0.59 -6.19 -6.52
CA PHE A 222 0.12 -4.97 -6.19
C PHE A 222 1.35 -5.31 -5.34
N ALA A 223 2.45 -4.62 -5.59
CA ALA A 223 3.60 -4.68 -4.69
C ALA A 223 4.31 -3.34 -4.56
N SER A 224 4.75 -3.04 -3.33
CA SER A 224 5.55 -1.87 -2.98
C SER A 224 6.80 -1.79 -3.85
N ALA A 225 7.08 -0.63 -4.47
CA ALA A 225 8.22 -0.45 -5.37
C ALA A 225 9.58 -0.44 -4.65
N GLY A 226 9.58 -0.29 -3.33
CA GLY A 226 10.75 -0.29 -2.47
C GLY A 226 11.07 1.08 -1.88
N ASP A 227 11.89 1.07 -0.82
CA ASP A 227 12.22 2.27 -0.04
C ASP A 227 13.71 2.67 -0.16
N THR A 228 14.35 2.25 -1.24
CA THR A 228 15.81 2.32 -1.44
C THR A 228 16.26 3.41 -2.41
N GLY A 229 15.37 4.32 -2.79
CA GLY A 229 15.70 5.53 -3.54
C GLY A 229 16.15 5.27 -4.98
N GLY A 230 15.22 4.83 -5.83
CA GLY A 230 15.44 4.62 -7.27
C GLY A 230 16.15 3.31 -7.62
N VAL A 231 15.92 2.28 -6.80
CA VAL A 231 16.34 0.90 -7.08
C VAL A 231 15.07 0.04 -7.17
N ASN A 232 15.03 -0.88 -8.14
CA ASN A 232 13.94 -1.82 -8.27
C ASN A 232 14.07 -2.97 -7.27
N ILE A 233 12.92 -3.48 -6.83
CA ILE A 233 12.80 -4.72 -6.07
C ILE A 233 11.83 -5.68 -6.75
N TYR A 234 12.02 -6.97 -6.50
CA TYR A 234 11.09 -8.03 -6.86
C TYR A 234 10.24 -8.40 -5.63
N PRO A 235 8.91 -8.60 -5.74
CA PRO A 235 8.14 -8.84 -6.97
C PRO A 235 7.60 -7.59 -7.69
N SER A 236 7.78 -6.38 -7.16
CA SER A 236 7.21 -5.16 -7.75
C SER A 236 7.59 -4.94 -9.21
N VAL A 237 8.80 -5.33 -9.61
CA VAL A 237 9.26 -5.21 -11.00
C VAL A 237 8.72 -6.30 -11.94
N SER A 238 7.99 -7.32 -11.45
CA SER A 238 7.36 -8.33 -12.30
C SER A 238 6.41 -7.66 -13.32
N PRO A 239 6.36 -8.13 -14.58
CA PRO A 239 5.41 -7.61 -15.58
C PRO A 239 3.95 -8.01 -15.30
N ASP A 240 3.70 -8.93 -14.35
CA ASP A 240 2.38 -9.38 -13.94
C ASP A 240 1.95 -8.79 -12.59
N VAL A 241 2.62 -7.73 -12.12
CA VAL A 241 2.33 -7.01 -10.87
C VAL A 241 2.28 -5.50 -11.14
N VAL A 242 1.31 -4.82 -10.53
CA VAL A 242 1.24 -3.36 -10.48
C VAL A 242 2.24 -2.85 -9.45
N SER A 243 3.25 -2.11 -9.90
CA SER A 243 4.29 -1.56 -9.03
C SER A 243 3.83 -0.26 -8.38
N ALA A 244 3.74 -0.26 -7.05
CA ALA A 244 3.25 0.84 -6.23
C ALA A 244 4.40 1.75 -5.75
N GLY A 245 4.54 2.91 -6.38
CA GLY A 245 5.56 3.93 -6.08
C GLY A 245 5.16 4.93 -5.00
N GLY A 246 6.09 5.82 -4.66
CA GLY A 246 5.94 6.78 -3.56
C GLY A 246 5.98 8.25 -3.96
N THR A 247 5.05 9.03 -3.41
CA THR A 247 5.05 10.50 -3.42
C THR A 247 5.24 11.07 -2.01
N THR A 248 5.52 12.37 -1.94
CA THR A 248 5.47 13.19 -0.73
C THR A 248 4.33 14.19 -0.90
N ILE A 249 3.33 14.15 -0.01
CA ILE A 249 2.29 15.19 0.07
C ILE A 249 2.87 16.47 0.69
N ASN A 250 2.64 17.61 0.04
CA ASN A 250 3.03 18.93 0.53
C ASN A 250 1.78 19.70 0.97
N ARG A 251 1.71 20.04 2.26
CA ARG A 251 0.63 20.86 2.83
C ARG A 251 1.11 22.26 3.18
N SER A 252 0.17 23.21 3.21
CA SER A 252 0.39 24.53 3.80
C SER A 252 0.52 24.43 5.32
N THR A 253 0.96 25.51 5.97
CA THR A 253 0.98 25.61 7.43
C THR A 253 -0.41 25.53 8.08
N THR A 254 -1.47 25.65 7.29
CA THR A 254 -2.87 25.50 7.73
C THR A 254 -3.46 24.14 7.34
N GLY A 255 -2.63 23.17 6.95
CA GLY A 255 -3.05 21.82 6.58
C GLY A 255 -3.69 21.68 5.21
N GLN A 256 -3.70 22.72 4.36
CA GLN A 256 -4.29 22.63 3.02
C GLN A 256 -3.36 21.88 2.06
N PHE A 257 -3.90 20.97 1.26
CA PHE A 257 -3.14 20.33 0.19
C PHE A 257 -2.63 21.36 -0.81
N LEU A 258 -1.33 21.31 -1.16
CA LEU A 258 -0.71 22.22 -2.13
C LEU A 258 -0.24 21.46 -3.37
N SER A 259 0.54 20.40 -3.19
CA SER A 259 1.14 19.64 -4.28
C SER A 259 1.66 18.28 -3.80
N GLU A 260 2.04 17.42 -4.74
CA GLU A 260 2.84 16.23 -4.48
C GLU A 260 4.19 16.35 -5.18
N THR A 261 5.23 15.76 -4.58
CA THR A 261 6.56 15.61 -5.18
C THR A 261 6.98 14.15 -5.14
N GLY A 262 7.87 13.71 -6.02
CA GLY A 262 8.39 12.34 -5.98
C GLY A 262 9.18 12.09 -4.69
N TRP A 263 8.81 11.05 -3.95
CA TRP A 263 9.46 10.74 -2.67
C TRP A 263 10.89 10.24 -2.88
N SER A 264 11.83 10.72 -2.07
CA SER A 264 13.24 10.36 -2.24
C SER A 264 13.59 8.91 -1.92
N GLY A 265 12.74 8.23 -1.15
CA GLY A 265 12.85 6.80 -0.87
C GLY A 265 12.22 5.91 -1.94
N SER A 266 11.35 6.44 -2.81
CA SER A 266 10.60 5.63 -3.79
C SER A 266 11.52 4.75 -4.63
N GLY A 267 11.24 3.46 -4.68
CA GLY A 267 11.88 2.52 -5.59
C GLY A 267 11.39 2.72 -7.02
N GLY A 268 12.20 2.28 -7.98
CA GLY A 268 11.90 2.46 -9.39
C GLY A 268 13.13 2.52 -10.29
N GLY A 269 12.91 2.32 -11.58
CA GLY A 269 13.97 2.15 -12.57
C GLY A 269 13.60 1.13 -13.65
N ALA A 270 14.50 0.94 -14.60
CA ALA A 270 14.40 -0.13 -15.57
C ALA A 270 14.93 -1.45 -14.97
N SER A 271 14.15 -2.52 -15.06
CA SER A 271 14.53 -3.85 -14.58
C SER A 271 15.84 -4.33 -15.16
N LYS A 272 16.61 -5.06 -14.35
CA LYS A 272 17.81 -5.76 -14.84
C LYS A 272 17.47 -7.03 -15.61
N TYR A 273 16.36 -7.69 -15.29
CA TYR A 273 16.05 -9.04 -15.77
C TYR A 273 14.75 -9.09 -16.59
N GLU A 274 13.71 -8.39 -16.18
CA GLU A 274 12.40 -8.43 -16.83
C GLU A 274 12.36 -7.64 -18.15
N PRO A 275 11.88 -8.25 -19.25
CA PRO A 275 11.72 -7.57 -20.53
C PRO A 275 10.57 -6.55 -20.47
N ARG A 276 10.64 -5.50 -21.28
CA ARG A 276 9.54 -4.53 -21.38
C ARG A 276 8.27 -5.22 -21.88
N PRO A 277 7.17 -5.24 -21.12
CA PRO A 277 5.91 -5.79 -21.56
C PRO A 277 5.24 -4.90 -22.62
N ALA A 278 4.29 -5.47 -23.38
CA ALA A 278 3.67 -4.78 -24.52
C ALA A 278 2.88 -3.53 -24.12
N TRP A 279 2.26 -3.53 -22.93
CA TRP A 279 1.50 -2.39 -22.42
C TRP A 279 2.38 -1.16 -22.09
N GLN A 280 3.68 -1.33 -21.84
CA GLN A 280 4.65 -0.21 -21.71
C GLN A 280 5.15 0.35 -23.05
N LYS A 281 4.56 -0.03 -24.19
CA LYS A 281 5.00 0.46 -25.51
C LYS A 281 4.99 1.99 -25.61
N ALA A 282 4.02 2.67 -25.00
CA ALA A 282 3.90 4.12 -25.01
C ALA A 282 5.12 4.83 -24.39
N ILE A 283 5.75 4.21 -23.38
CA ILE A 283 6.91 4.75 -22.66
C ILE A 283 8.24 4.11 -23.10
N SER A 284 8.23 3.42 -24.24
CA SER A 284 9.39 2.69 -24.79
C SER A 284 10.69 3.48 -24.90
N ARG A 285 10.59 4.81 -25.09
CA ARG A 285 11.75 5.72 -25.18
C ARG A 285 12.40 5.99 -23.82
N ILE A 286 11.67 5.79 -22.73
CA ILE A 286 12.13 6.00 -21.35
C ILE A 286 12.73 4.70 -20.80
N VAL A 287 11.99 3.60 -20.92
CA VAL A 287 12.36 2.32 -20.28
C VAL A 287 13.24 1.41 -21.15
N GLY A 288 13.42 1.74 -22.43
CA GLY A 288 14.17 0.89 -23.35
C GLY A 288 13.52 -0.49 -23.49
N THR A 289 14.30 -1.56 -23.44
CA THR A 289 13.82 -2.94 -23.63
C THR A 289 13.45 -3.66 -22.33
N ARG A 290 13.41 -2.96 -21.19
CA ARG A 290 13.20 -3.54 -19.86
C ARG A 290 11.89 -3.04 -19.24
N ARG A 291 11.31 -3.81 -18.31
CA ARG A 291 10.16 -3.40 -17.50
C ARG A 291 10.56 -2.17 -16.69
N GLY A 292 9.86 -1.05 -16.84
CA GLY A 292 10.10 0.15 -16.02
C GLY A 292 9.15 0.21 -14.83
N ALA A 293 9.63 0.52 -13.63
CA ALA A 293 8.83 0.70 -12.42
C ALA A 293 9.07 2.10 -11.81
N PRO A 294 8.16 2.64 -10.97
CA PRO A 294 6.84 2.08 -10.65
C PRO A 294 5.81 2.30 -11.77
N ASP A 295 4.61 1.73 -11.62
CA ASP A 295 3.50 1.98 -12.54
C ASP A 295 2.63 3.13 -12.06
N PHE A 296 2.31 3.13 -10.77
CA PHE A 296 1.29 3.97 -10.15
C PHE A 296 1.73 4.31 -8.72
N SER A 297 1.48 5.52 -8.22
CA SER A 297 2.03 5.96 -6.93
C SER A 297 0.99 6.50 -5.96
N PHE A 298 1.36 6.51 -4.69
CA PHE A 298 0.60 7.03 -3.57
C PHE A 298 1.57 7.65 -2.55
N ASP A 299 1.08 8.38 -1.56
CA ASP A 299 1.92 8.96 -0.52
C ASP A 299 2.69 7.87 0.24
N ALA A 300 3.99 8.10 0.39
CA ALA A 300 4.91 7.14 0.99
C ALA A 300 6.01 7.83 1.81
N ASP A 301 6.06 9.15 1.88
CA ASP A 301 7.07 9.83 2.68
C ASP A 301 6.65 9.84 4.15
N PRO A 302 7.46 9.31 5.09
CA PRO A 302 7.11 9.37 6.52
C PRO A 302 6.86 10.80 7.03
N ASN A 303 7.44 11.82 6.40
CA ASN A 303 7.20 13.23 6.76
C ASN A 303 5.80 13.74 6.39
N SER A 304 5.13 13.10 5.44
CA SER A 304 3.71 13.29 5.14
C SER A 304 2.89 12.04 5.47
N GLY A 305 3.46 11.14 6.27
CA GLY A 305 2.98 9.78 6.41
C GLY A 305 1.62 9.65 7.07
N VAL A 306 1.12 8.42 7.02
CA VAL A 306 -0.21 8.05 7.44
C VAL A 306 -0.28 7.63 8.91
N SER A 307 -1.43 7.87 9.55
CA SER A 307 -1.69 7.34 10.88
C SER A 307 -2.00 5.84 10.80
N VAL A 308 -1.35 5.05 11.64
CA VAL A 308 -1.58 3.61 11.82
C VAL A 308 -1.67 3.29 13.30
N TYR A 309 -2.52 2.33 13.67
CA TYR A 309 -2.65 1.87 15.05
C TYR A 309 -2.15 0.44 15.22
N ASP A 310 -1.17 0.23 16.10
CA ASP A 310 -0.64 -1.12 16.37
C ASP A 310 -0.32 -1.30 17.85
N THR A 311 -1.03 -2.20 18.55
CA THR A 311 -0.80 -2.49 19.96
C THR A 311 0.28 -3.54 20.22
N THR A 312 0.77 -4.22 19.17
CA THR A 312 1.92 -5.11 19.26
C THR A 312 3.19 -4.29 19.41
N SER A 313 3.87 -4.42 20.56
CA SER A 313 5.07 -3.62 20.81
C SER A 313 6.22 -4.03 19.87
N CYS A 314 6.78 -3.06 19.15
CA CYS A 314 8.00 -3.23 18.38
C CYS A 314 9.03 -2.18 18.72
N GLN A 315 10.25 -2.61 19.06
CA GLN A 315 11.36 -1.74 19.45
C GLN A 315 10.99 -0.71 20.56
N GLY A 316 10.00 -1.05 21.41
CA GLY A 316 9.51 -0.20 22.50
C GLY A 316 8.38 0.75 22.12
N TYR A 317 7.81 0.64 20.92
CA TYR A 317 6.71 1.48 20.42
C TYR A 317 5.45 0.65 20.17
N SER A 318 4.28 1.25 20.43
CA SER A 318 2.93 0.71 20.18
C SER A 318 1.91 1.86 20.28
N GLY A 319 0.69 1.67 19.79
CA GLY A 319 -0.38 2.68 19.73
C GLY A 319 -0.43 3.39 18.38
N TRP A 320 -0.80 4.66 18.39
CA TRP A 320 -0.82 5.49 17.18
C TRP A 320 0.59 5.91 16.78
N MET A 321 0.94 5.64 15.54
CA MET A 321 2.24 5.94 14.94
C MET A 321 2.05 6.51 13.53
N VAL A 322 3.08 7.17 13.00
CA VAL A 322 3.06 7.73 11.64
C VAL A 322 3.94 6.87 10.75
N PHE A 323 3.34 6.27 9.73
CA PHE A 323 4.00 5.36 8.80
C PHE A 323 4.20 6.01 7.44
N GLY A 324 5.33 5.72 6.82
CA GLY A 324 5.58 5.91 5.40
C GLY A 324 6.18 4.64 4.82
N GLY A 325 6.82 4.77 3.67
CA GLY A 325 7.29 3.67 2.85
C GLY A 325 6.30 3.33 1.73
N THR A 326 6.79 2.70 0.68
CA THR A 326 5.95 2.22 -0.44
C THR A 326 5.00 1.10 -0.02
N SER A 327 5.16 0.54 1.18
CA SER A 327 4.14 -0.27 1.83
C SER A 327 2.86 0.49 2.17
N VAL A 328 2.87 1.83 2.28
CA VAL A 328 1.62 2.59 2.36
C VAL A 328 0.90 2.53 1.00
N ALA A 329 1.66 2.57 -0.09
CA ALA A 329 1.14 2.66 -1.44
C ALA A 329 0.50 1.36 -1.92
N SER A 330 1.15 0.20 -1.73
CA SER A 330 0.62 -1.09 -2.22
C SER A 330 -0.82 -1.41 -1.77
N PRO A 331 -1.15 -1.45 -0.46
CA PRO A 331 -2.49 -1.77 0.03
C PRO A 331 -3.48 -0.65 -0.28
N SER A 332 -3.05 0.62 -0.25
CA SER A 332 -3.91 1.75 -0.58
C SER A 332 -4.36 1.72 -2.04
N LEU A 333 -3.43 1.47 -2.97
CA LEU A 333 -3.75 1.35 -4.39
C LEU A 333 -4.61 0.11 -4.68
N ALA A 334 -4.35 -1.02 -4.03
CA ALA A 334 -5.22 -2.19 -4.10
C ALA A 334 -6.66 -1.86 -3.64
N GLY A 335 -6.81 -1.11 -2.54
CA GLY A 335 -8.10 -0.62 -2.07
C GLY A 335 -8.78 0.35 -3.05
N ILE A 336 -8.03 1.27 -3.65
CA ILE A 336 -8.57 2.19 -4.67
C ILE A 336 -9.10 1.41 -5.89
N VAL A 337 -8.36 0.43 -6.38
CA VAL A 337 -8.78 -0.42 -7.52
C VAL A 337 -10.00 -1.28 -7.15
N ASN A 338 -10.06 -1.82 -5.94
CA ASN A 338 -11.26 -2.52 -5.45
C ASN A 338 -12.48 -1.58 -5.40
N SER A 339 -12.29 -0.36 -4.91
CA SER A 339 -13.31 0.68 -4.85
C SER A 339 -13.79 1.11 -6.24
N ALA A 340 -12.92 1.10 -7.25
CA ALA A 340 -13.30 1.35 -8.64
C ALA A 340 -14.22 0.26 -9.21
N GLY A 341 -14.14 -0.97 -8.67
CA GLY A 341 -15.13 -2.02 -8.87
C GLY A 341 -15.15 -2.66 -10.26
N LYS A 342 -14.09 -2.46 -11.06
CA LYS A 342 -13.97 -3.08 -12.39
C LYS A 342 -13.55 -4.54 -12.35
N PHE A 343 -12.78 -4.94 -11.33
CA PHE A 343 -12.23 -6.29 -11.13
C PHE A 343 -11.63 -6.86 -12.41
N HIS A 344 -10.56 -6.23 -12.87
CA HIS A 344 -9.85 -6.67 -14.07
C HIS A 344 -9.37 -8.14 -13.94
N PRO A 345 -9.41 -8.94 -15.02
CA PRO A 345 -9.13 -10.37 -14.96
C PRO A 345 -7.67 -10.70 -14.62
N SER A 346 -6.75 -9.75 -14.75
CA SER A 346 -5.33 -9.90 -14.43
C SER A 346 -4.66 -8.53 -14.27
N SER A 347 -3.49 -8.49 -13.60
CA SER A 347 -2.65 -7.28 -13.56
C SER A 347 -2.28 -6.78 -14.96
N THR A 348 -2.05 -7.66 -15.93
CA THR A 348 -1.80 -7.24 -17.32
C THR A 348 -2.99 -6.45 -17.90
N SER A 349 -4.23 -6.83 -17.58
CA SER A 349 -5.41 -6.07 -18.01
C SER A 349 -5.52 -4.73 -17.29
N GLU A 350 -5.27 -4.70 -15.98
CA GLU A 350 -5.22 -3.48 -15.17
C GLU A 350 -4.18 -2.49 -15.71
N LEU A 351 -2.94 -2.96 -15.90
CA LEU A 351 -1.83 -2.18 -16.42
C LEU A 351 -2.11 -1.68 -17.85
N THR A 352 -2.83 -2.46 -18.66
CA THR A 352 -3.26 -1.97 -19.97
C THR A 352 -4.23 -0.79 -19.85
N THR A 353 -5.13 -0.80 -18.87
CA THR A 353 -6.03 0.33 -18.58
C THR A 353 -5.25 1.54 -18.06
N ILE A 354 -4.38 1.36 -17.07
CA ILE A 354 -3.55 2.42 -16.48
C ILE A 354 -2.71 3.11 -17.57
N TYR A 355 -1.99 2.33 -18.37
CA TYR A 355 -1.13 2.87 -19.43
C TYR A 355 -1.93 3.42 -20.63
N GLY A 356 -3.16 2.95 -20.83
CA GLY A 356 -4.10 3.51 -21.80
C GLY A 356 -4.55 4.94 -21.44
N ASN A 357 -4.50 5.30 -20.16
CA ASN A 357 -4.88 6.61 -19.62
C ASN A 357 -3.67 7.50 -19.27
N LEU A 358 -2.48 7.20 -19.80
CA LEU A 358 -1.29 8.03 -19.64
C LEU A 358 -1.57 9.51 -19.97
N GLY A 359 -1.27 10.39 -19.01
CA GLY A 359 -1.46 11.84 -19.14
C GLY A 359 -2.92 12.31 -19.01
N ASN A 360 -3.86 11.43 -18.68
CA ASN A 360 -5.21 11.84 -18.32
C ASN A 360 -5.23 12.43 -16.90
N ALA A 361 -5.26 13.76 -16.82
CA ALA A 361 -5.24 14.49 -15.55
C ALA A 361 -6.49 14.26 -14.66
N LEU A 362 -7.55 13.64 -15.19
CA LEU A 362 -8.72 13.26 -14.39
C LEU A 362 -8.54 11.91 -13.68
N ASP A 363 -7.61 11.09 -14.16
CA ASP A 363 -7.34 9.74 -13.61
C ASP A 363 -6.06 9.73 -12.78
N PHE A 364 -5.06 10.54 -13.18
CA PHE A 364 -3.75 10.61 -12.53
C PHE A 364 -3.24 12.04 -12.41
N ARG A 365 -2.67 12.38 -11.25
CA ARG A 365 -1.90 13.62 -11.06
C ARG A 365 -0.44 13.35 -11.43
N ASP A 366 0.01 13.98 -12.53
CA ASP A 366 1.40 13.94 -12.97
C ASP A 366 2.33 14.63 -11.95
N ILE A 367 3.34 13.90 -11.47
CA ILE A 367 4.31 14.39 -10.49
C ILE A 367 5.58 14.83 -11.22
N THR A 368 5.79 16.14 -11.28
CA THR A 368 6.79 16.71 -12.19
C THR A 368 8.08 17.19 -11.51
N SER A 369 8.22 16.93 -10.21
CA SER A 369 9.41 17.32 -9.44
C SER A 369 9.68 16.37 -8.27
N GLY A 370 10.92 16.34 -7.81
CA GLY A 370 11.42 15.32 -6.89
C GLY A 370 12.42 14.38 -7.56
N LYS A 371 13.07 13.53 -6.76
CA LYS A 371 14.03 12.55 -7.25
C LYS A 371 14.16 11.40 -6.26
N ALA A 372 14.42 10.20 -6.76
CA ALA A 372 14.81 9.04 -5.97
C ALA A 372 16.11 8.48 -6.57
N GLY A 373 17.20 8.50 -5.78
CA GLY A 373 18.54 8.18 -6.28
C GLY A 373 18.94 9.07 -7.48
N SER A 374 19.23 8.43 -8.62
CA SER A 374 19.53 9.12 -9.89
C SER A 374 18.28 9.44 -10.73
N ASN A 375 17.13 8.85 -10.40
CA ASN A 375 15.88 9.05 -11.13
C ASN A 375 15.26 10.39 -10.74
N ARG A 376 14.65 11.08 -11.71
CA ARG A 376 14.00 12.38 -11.51
C ARG A 376 12.57 12.29 -11.97
N ALA A 377 11.67 12.83 -11.15
CA ALA A 377 10.30 13.03 -11.55
C ALA A 377 10.22 14.14 -12.61
N GLY A 378 9.29 14.03 -13.56
CA GLY A 378 9.17 14.96 -14.68
C GLY A 378 7.90 14.73 -15.48
N PRO A 379 7.58 15.58 -16.47
CA PRO A 379 6.31 15.49 -17.19
C PRO A 379 6.06 14.11 -17.82
N GLY A 380 4.88 13.55 -17.53
CA GLY A 380 4.44 12.25 -18.00
C GLY A 380 4.95 11.10 -17.12
N TRP A 381 5.18 9.94 -17.74
CA TRP A 381 5.66 8.78 -16.98
C TRP A 381 7.13 8.94 -16.61
N ASP A 382 7.51 8.60 -15.38
CA ASP A 382 8.90 8.58 -14.93
C ASP A 382 9.23 7.43 -13.94
N PHE A 383 10.52 7.26 -13.66
CA PHE A 383 11.04 6.20 -12.79
C PHE A 383 10.92 6.47 -11.29
N VAL A 384 10.27 7.56 -10.87
CA VAL A 384 10.03 7.87 -9.45
C VAL A 384 8.58 7.59 -9.11
N THR A 385 7.66 8.01 -9.98
CA THR A 385 6.21 8.01 -9.69
C THR A 385 5.34 7.31 -10.73
N GLY A 386 5.92 6.75 -11.78
CA GLY A 386 5.16 6.05 -12.82
C GLY A 386 4.22 7.01 -13.55
N VAL A 387 2.95 6.65 -13.71
CA VAL A 387 1.93 7.54 -14.30
C VAL A 387 1.56 8.74 -13.42
N GLY A 388 2.02 8.77 -12.17
CA GLY A 388 1.66 9.76 -11.16
C GLY A 388 0.84 9.16 -10.02
N SER A 389 0.19 10.03 -9.25
CA SER A 389 -0.68 9.63 -8.13
C SER A 389 -2.16 9.60 -8.52
N ASP A 390 -2.97 8.91 -7.72
CA ASP A 390 -4.39 8.67 -8.00
C ASP A 390 -5.22 9.96 -8.14
N GLN A 391 -6.17 9.98 -9.09
CA GLN A 391 -7.30 10.92 -9.07
C GLN A 391 -8.61 10.15 -9.31
N GLY A 392 -9.46 10.08 -8.29
CA GLY A 392 -10.79 9.47 -8.35
C GLY A 392 -10.76 7.97 -8.63
N LEU A 393 -11.84 7.40 -9.16
CA LEU A 393 -11.96 5.95 -9.37
C LEU A 393 -11.84 5.50 -10.84
N ASN A 394 -11.44 6.40 -11.75
CA ASN A 394 -11.31 6.11 -13.17
C ASN A 394 -9.86 5.82 -13.57
N GLY A 395 -9.64 5.26 -14.76
CA GLY A 395 -8.30 5.00 -15.31
C GLY A 395 -7.55 3.79 -14.75
N LYS A 396 -8.08 3.16 -13.70
CA LYS A 396 -7.77 1.81 -13.20
C LYS A 396 -8.96 0.91 -13.48
#